data_AF-A0A969KA97-F1
#
_entry.id   AF-A0A969KA97-F1
#
_cell.length_a   1.000
_cell.length_b   1.000
_cell.length_c   1.000
_cell.angle_alpha   90.00
_cell.angle_beta   90.00
_cell.angle_gamma   90.00
#
_symmetry.space_group_name_H-M   'P 1'
#
loop_
_entity.id
_entity.type
_entity.pdbx_description
1 polymer ?
#
loop_
_entity_poly.entity_id
_entity_poly.type
_entity_poly.pdbx_seq_one_letter_code
_entity_poly.pdbx_strand_id
1 'polypeptide(L)'
;MLGEIGPITDGPDALSVGDLTVEPGTGALFGLRSAEDGRGEAGRLYVIDAANGTASLLGDPGFDGDGGLAFAPDGSLYTSGMDEETWETVLAELDPVDGSVLTTVPLAGIFEKITGLAARPTDGLLFATLDFHANFILAIDPATGAATVVATVHLEDGTSSAASRGWRSMQASAASSWEGRESRSRRRRVGLAALAMLLTGAGLFVLRRMR
;
A
#
# COMPACT_ATOMS: atom_id res chain seq x y z
N MET A 1 9.23 13.21 -15.55
CA MET A 1 8.14 12.61 -16.34
C MET A 1 7.83 11.28 -15.68
N LEU A 2 6.83 11.22 -14.79
CA LEU A 2 6.18 9.94 -14.46
C LEU A 2 5.61 9.39 -15.77
N GLY A 3 6.23 8.32 -16.28
CA GLY A 3 5.61 7.53 -17.34
C GLY A 3 4.41 6.80 -16.76
N GLU A 4 3.35 6.66 -17.56
CA GLU A 4 2.29 5.71 -17.24
C GLU A 4 2.87 4.30 -17.41
N ILE A 5 2.82 3.51 -16.34
CA ILE A 5 3.27 2.11 -16.31
C ILE A 5 2.42 1.19 -17.24
N GLY A 6 1.26 1.66 -17.71
CA GLY A 6 0.30 0.84 -18.44
C GLY A 6 -0.50 -0.08 -17.49
N PRO A 7 -1.35 -0.98 -18.03
CA PRO A 7 -2.01 -1.99 -17.22
C PRO A 7 -0.98 -2.94 -16.60
N ILE A 8 -1.27 -3.45 -15.41
CA ILE A 8 -0.51 -4.56 -14.83
C ILE A 8 -0.98 -5.85 -15.51
N THR A 9 -0.06 -6.65 -16.05
CA THR A 9 -0.39 -7.84 -16.85
C THR A 9 0.43 -9.06 -16.48
N ASP A 10 -0.21 -10.22 -16.38
CA ASP A 10 0.43 -11.55 -16.35
C ASP A 10 0.33 -12.16 -17.75
N GLY A 11 1.43 -12.10 -18.51
CA GLY A 11 1.42 -12.43 -19.93
C GLY A 11 0.47 -11.51 -20.73
N PRO A 12 -0.46 -12.05 -21.56
CA PRO A 12 -1.40 -11.24 -22.33
C PRO A 12 -2.58 -10.71 -21.49
N ASP A 13 -2.73 -11.17 -20.26
CA ASP A 13 -3.92 -10.95 -19.44
C ASP A 13 -3.70 -9.79 -18.47
N ALA A 14 -4.65 -8.83 -18.44
CA ALA A 14 -4.69 -7.81 -17.41
C ALA A 14 -4.95 -8.45 -16.03
N LEU A 15 -4.13 -8.11 -15.06
CA LEU A 15 -4.19 -8.61 -13.69
C LEU A 15 -4.95 -7.60 -12.82
N SER A 16 -5.90 -8.06 -12.02
CA SER A 16 -6.48 -7.20 -10.99
C SER A 16 -5.63 -7.26 -9.73
N VAL A 17 -5.09 -6.11 -9.31
CA VAL A 17 -4.23 -6.00 -8.13
C VAL A 17 -4.99 -5.30 -7.01
N GLY A 18 -5.15 -5.98 -5.88
CA GLY A 18 -5.90 -5.47 -4.72
C GLY A 18 -5.07 -4.52 -3.86
N ASP A 19 -3.78 -4.81 -3.68
CA ASP A 19 -2.85 -3.94 -2.97
C ASP A 19 -1.44 -4.00 -3.57
N LEU A 20 -0.67 -2.92 -3.38
CA LEU A 20 0.68 -2.73 -3.92
C LEU A 20 1.63 -2.21 -2.85
N THR A 21 2.84 -2.75 -2.81
CA THR A 21 3.90 -2.26 -1.91
C THR A 21 5.25 -2.23 -2.61
N VAL A 22 6.16 -1.41 -2.10
CA VAL A 22 7.52 -1.29 -2.63
C VAL A 22 8.51 -1.83 -1.61
N GLU A 23 9.37 -2.74 -2.03
CA GLU A 23 10.44 -3.29 -1.20
C GLU A 23 11.44 -2.18 -0.80
N PRO A 24 11.67 -1.95 0.50
CA PRO A 24 12.68 -1.03 0.97
C PRO A 24 14.07 -1.44 0.49
N GLY A 25 14.86 -0.48 0.03
CA GLY A 25 16.25 -0.70 -0.38
C GLY A 25 16.42 -1.05 -1.86
N THR A 26 15.59 -1.93 -2.43
CA THR A 26 15.67 -2.28 -3.87
C THR A 26 14.73 -1.44 -4.74
N GLY A 27 13.59 -1.00 -4.19
CA GLY A 27 12.53 -0.34 -4.96
C GLY A 27 11.71 -1.29 -5.83
N ALA A 28 11.83 -2.61 -5.66
CA ALA A 28 11.02 -3.58 -6.37
C ALA A 28 9.53 -3.43 -5.98
N LEU A 29 8.64 -3.48 -6.98
CA LEU A 29 7.19 -3.34 -6.79
C LEU A 29 6.57 -4.73 -6.64
N PHE A 30 5.81 -4.93 -5.57
CA PHE A 30 5.08 -6.15 -5.29
C PHE A 30 3.58 -5.87 -5.32
N GLY A 31 2.79 -6.85 -5.74
CA GLY A 31 1.34 -6.75 -5.77
C GLY A 31 0.65 -8.02 -5.34
N LEU A 32 -0.44 -7.86 -4.61
CA LEU A 32 -1.33 -8.95 -4.26
C LEU A 32 -2.50 -8.99 -5.24
N ARG A 33 -2.71 -10.14 -5.88
CA ARG A 33 -3.81 -10.30 -6.84
C ARG A 33 -5.14 -10.30 -6.11
N SER A 34 -6.10 -9.56 -6.65
CA SER A 34 -7.49 -9.56 -6.22
C SER A 34 -8.36 -10.50 -7.05
N ALA A 35 -9.54 -10.84 -6.54
CA ALA A 35 -10.51 -11.69 -7.24
C ALA A 35 -11.30 -10.95 -8.35
N GLU A 36 -11.13 -9.62 -8.49
CA GLU A 36 -11.99 -8.79 -9.36
C GLU A 36 -11.82 -9.07 -10.87
N ASP A 37 -10.71 -9.68 -11.28
CA ASP A 37 -10.53 -10.12 -12.68
C ASP A 37 -11.36 -11.37 -13.04
N GLY A 38 -12.00 -12.01 -12.05
CA GLY A 38 -12.89 -13.15 -12.26
C GLY A 38 -12.20 -14.42 -12.75
N ARG A 39 -10.86 -14.48 -12.70
CA ARG A 39 -10.06 -15.61 -13.21
C ARG A 39 -9.61 -16.58 -12.11
N GLY A 40 -10.08 -16.42 -10.88
CA GLY A 40 -9.66 -17.20 -9.72
C GLY A 40 -8.27 -16.81 -9.23
N GLU A 41 -7.72 -17.55 -8.26
CA GLU A 41 -6.33 -17.40 -7.79
C GLU A 41 -6.02 -16.05 -7.10
N ALA A 42 -7.02 -15.45 -6.45
CA ALA A 42 -6.82 -14.30 -5.58
C ALA A 42 -5.87 -14.64 -4.43
N GLY A 43 -5.16 -13.64 -3.91
CA GLY A 43 -4.17 -13.81 -2.85
C GLY A 43 -2.77 -14.16 -3.36
N ARG A 44 -2.59 -14.47 -4.65
CA ARG A 44 -1.26 -14.68 -5.23
C ARG A 44 -0.41 -13.42 -5.22
N LEU A 45 0.87 -13.60 -4.91
CA LEU A 45 1.86 -12.54 -4.82
C LEU A 45 2.67 -12.43 -6.11
N TYR A 46 2.82 -11.21 -6.61
CA TYR A 46 3.51 -10.90 -7.85
C TYR A 46 4.62 -9.87 -7.62
N VAL A 47 5.70 -10.00 -8.37
CA VAL A 47 6.67 -8.91 -8.60
C VAL A 47 6.31 -8.23 -9.91
N ILE A 48 6.27 -6.89 -9.91
CA ILE A 48 5.82 -6.09 -11.04
C ILE A 48 6.97 -5.22 -11.54
N ASP A 49 7.25 -5.30 -12.84
CA ASP A 49 8.18 -4.39 -13.50
C ASP A 49 7.54 -3.00 -13.60
N ALA A 50 8.03 -2.07 -12.78
CA ALA A 50 7.55 -0.70 -12.71
C ALA A 50 7.72 0.09 -14.03
N ALA A 51 8.55 -0.39 -14.97
CA ALA A 51 8.77 0.26 -16.25
C ALA A 51 7.68 -0.05 -17.30
N ASN A 52 7.00 -1.19 -17.19
CA ASN A 52 6.08 -1.65 -18.23
C ASN A 52 4.82 -2.40 -17.72
N GLY A 53 4.67 -2.60 -16.41
CA GLY A 53 3.50 -3.26 -15.81
C GLY A 53 3.51 -4.78 -15.90
N THR A 54 4.57 -5.41 -16.42
CA THR A 54 4.63 -6.88 -16.49
C THR A 54 4.74 -7.46 -15.09
N ALA A 55 3.78 -8.27 -14.70
CA ALA A 55 3.76 -9.01 -13.45
C ALA A 55 4.35 -10.41 -13.67
N SER A 56 5.17 -10.86 -12.73
CA SER A 56 5.68 -12.22 -12.64
C SER A 56 5.21 -12.83 -11.33
N LEU A 57 4.57 -14.00 -11.39
CA LEU A 57 4.15 -14.72 -10.20
C LEU A 57 5.38 -15.02 -9.34
N LEU A 58 5.31 -14.59 -8.08
CA LEU A 58 6.34 -14.87 -7.08
C LEU A 58 5.96 -16.12 -6.28
N GLY A 59 4.71 -16.18 -5.80
CA GLY A 59 4.24 -17.25 -4.95
C GLY A 59 2.75 -17.18 -4.60
N ASP A 60 2.30 -18.21 -3.89
CA ASP A 60 0.93 -18.33 -3.39
C ASP A 60 0.98 -18.54 -1.87
N PRO A 61 0.69 -17.49 -1.07
CA PRO A 61 0.63 -17.59 0.38
C PRO A 61 -0.47 -18.53 0.90
N GLY A 62 -1.44 -18.92 0.06
CA GLY A 62 -2.54 -19.80 0.45
C GLY A 62 -3.66 -19.12 1.23
N PHE A 63 -3.80 -17.80 1.12
CA PHE A 63 -4.93 -17.07 1.69
C PHE A 63 -5.97 -16.77 0.62
N ASP A 64 -7.23 -17.04 0.94
CA ASP A 64 -8.35 -16.75 0.05
C ASP A 64 -8.64 -15.25 -0.03
N GLY A 65 -8.54 -14.68 -1.23
CA GLY A 65 -9.12 -13.38 -1.57
C GLY A 65 -8.18 -12.18 -1.44
N ASP A 66 -8.80 -10.99 -1.45
CA ASP A 66 -8.06 -9.73 -1.37
C ASP A 66 -7.58 -9.49 0.07
N GLY A 67 -6.32 -9.12 0.21
CA GLY A 67 -5.70 -8.74 1.47
C GLY A 67 -4.97 -7.42 1.32
N GLY A 68 -4.59 -6.80 2.44
CA GLY A 68 -3.61 -5.72 2.43
C GLY A 68 -2.19 -6.29 2.39
N LEU A 69 -1.27 -5.59 1.72
CA LEU A 69 0.13 -5.98 1.53
C LEU A 69 1.06 -4.81 1.90
N ALA A 70 2.01 -5.04 2.80
CA ALA A 70 2.92 -3.98 3.26
C ALA A 70 4.32 -4.48 3.55
N PHE A 71 5.33 -3.73 3.09
CA PHE A 71 6.69 -3.88 3.61
C PHE A 71 6.88 -3.00 4.84
N ALA A 72 7.43 -3.58 5.90
CA ALA A 72 7.98 -2.85 7.03
C ALA A 72 9.37 -2.28 6.72
N PRO A 73 9.86 -1.27 7.47
CA PRO A 73 11.12 -0.58 7.14
C PRO A 73 12.37 -1.44 7.23
N ASP A 74 12.30 -2.56 7.95
CA ASP A 74 13.35 -3.57 8.09
C ASP A 74 13.37 -4.60 6.95
N GLY A 75 12.39 -4.56 6.04
CA GLY A 75 12.28 -5.45 4.89
C GLY A 75 11.31 -6.62 5.08
N SER A 76 10.68 -6.77 6.25
CA SER A 76 9.63 -7.78 6.42
C SER A 76 8.41 -7.47 5.55
N LEU A 77 7.91 -8.47 4.83
CA LEU A 77 6.71 -8.37 4.00
C LEU A 77 5.52 -8.97 4.73
N TYR A 78 4.46 -8.20 4.90
CA TYR A 78 3.24 -8.65 5.56
C TYR A 78 2.06 -8.68 4.62
N THR A 79 1.23 -9.71 4.74
CA THR A 79 -0.11 -9.76 4.15
C THR A 79 -1.16 -10.07 5.21
N SER A 80 -2.38 -9.60 5.00
CA SER A 80 -3.54 -10.07 5.76
C SER A 80 -4.27 -11.17 5.00
N GLY A 81 -4.72 -12.20 5.71
CA GLY A 81 -5.53 -13.28 5.15
C GLY A 81 -6.65 -13.69 6.08
N MET A 82 -7.51 -14.59 5.60
CA MET A 82 -8.46 -15.32 6.45
C MET A 82 -7.93 -16.74 6.63
N ASP A 83 -7.86 -17.19 7.88
CA ASP A 83 -7.54 -18.58 8.18
C ASP A 83 -8.80 -19.44 7.98
N GLU A 84 -8.74 -20.45 7.12
CA GLU A 84 -9.92 -21.26 6.76
C GLU A 84 -10.42 -22.18 7.89
N GLU A 85 -9.56 -22.52 8.84
CA GLU A 85 -9.91 -23.42 9.96
C GLU A 85 -10.66 -22.65 11.05
N THR A 86 -10.17 -21.47 11.40
CA THR A 86 -10.66 -20.64 12.50
C THR A 86 -11.63 -19.56 12.06
N TRP A 87 -11.62 -19.20 10.77
CA TRP A 87 -12.33 -18.04 10.21
C TRP A 87 -11.92 -16.70 10.83
N GLU A 88 -10.76 -16.66 11.50
CA GLU A 88 -10.16 -15.44 12.03
C GLU A 88 -9.32 -14.75 10.97
N THR A 89 -9.29 -13.42 11.00
CA THR A 89 -8.32 -12.67 10.21
C THR A 89 -6.93 -12.87 10.80
N VAL A 90 -5.95 -13.15 9.95
CA VAL A 90 -4.56 -13.32 10.32
C VAL A 90 -3.68 -12.29 9.65
N LEU A 91 -2.55 -11.99 10.29
CA LEU A 91 -1.43 -11.30 9.67
C LEU A 91 -0.31 -12.32 9.45
N ALA A 92 0.11 -12.46 8.22
CA ALA A 92 1.19 -13.36 7.83
C ALA A 92 2.41 -12.56 7.37
N GLU A 93 3.58 -12.98 7.83
CA GLU A 93 4.85 -12.56 7.27
C GLU A 93 5.22 -13.49 6.11
N LEU A 94 5.61 -12.92 4.98
CA LEU A 94 5.95 -13.64 3.76
C LEU A 94 7.45 -13.55 3.47
N ASP A 95 8.01 -14.60 2.89
CA ASP A 95 9.33 -14.55 2.28
C ASP A 95 9.22 -13.77 0.95
N PRO A 96 9.92 -12.63 0.79
CA PRO A 96 9.85 -11.85 -0.45
C PRO A 96 10.59 -12.53 -1.63
N VAL A 97 11.25 -13.67 -1.41
CA VAL A 97 11.95 -14.43 -2.46
C VAL A 97 11.00 -15.38 -3.20
N ASP A 98 10.05 -15.99 -2.50
CA ASP A 98 9.16 -17.02 -3.07
C ASP A 98 7.69 -16.93 -2.63
N GLY A 99 7.34 -15.94 -1.80
CA GLY A 99 5.98 -15.71 -1.32
C GLY A 99 5.48 -16.73 -0.30
N SER A 100 6.35 -17.61 0.23
CA SER A 100 5.97 -18.56 1.27
C SER A 100 5.70 -17.87 2.60
N VAL A 101 4.80 -18.41 3.40
CA VAL A 101 4.49 -17.89 4.74
C VAL A 101 5.60 -18.26 5.72
N LEU A 102 6.23 -17.26 6.32
CA LEU A 102 7.26 -17.41 7.36
C LEU A 102 6.64 -17.52 8.75
N THR A 103 5.71 -16.63 9.08
CA THR A 103 5.00 -16.61 10.35
C THR A 103 3.56 -16.18 10.15
N THR A 104 2.67 -16.59 11.06
CA THR A 104 1.28 -16.16 11.10
C THR A 104 0.92 -15.81 12.53
N VAL A 105 0.29 -14.66 12.73
CA VAL A 105 -0.29 -14.25 14.01
C VAL A 105 -1.78 -13.96 13.84
N PRO A 106 -2.65 -14.41 14.76
CA PRO A 106 -4.07 -14.08 14.71
C PRO A 106 -4.29 -12.61 15.04
N LEU A 107 -5.16 -11.95 14.28
CA LEU A 107 -5.67 -10.61 14.61
C LEU A 107 -6.89 -10.77 15.51
N ALA A 108 -6.64 -11.19 16.75
CA ALA A 108 -7.69 -11.65 17.67
C ALA A 108 -8.87 -10.67 17.78
N GLY A 109 -10.08 -11.19 17.57
CA GLY A 109 -11.31 -10.41 17.62
C GLY A 109 -11.64 -9.65 16.32
N ILE A 110 -10.83 -9.82 15.26
CA ILE A 110 -11.12 -9.31 13.92
C ILE A 110 -11.56 -10.48 13.04
N PHE A 111 -12.79 -10.37 12.54
CA PHE A 111 -13.45 -11.34 11.65
C PHE A 111 -13.86 -10.67 10.33
N GLU A 112 -13.17 -9.59 9.98
CA GLU A 112 -13.43 -8.78 8.80
C GLU A 112 -12.20 -8.75 7.91
N LYS A 113 -12.45 -8.77 6.61
CA LYS A 113 -11.39 -8.67 5.60
C LYS A 113 -10.68 -7.32 5.71
N ILE A 114 -9.35 -7.37 5.72
CA ILE A 114 -8.49 -6.19 5.58
C ILE A 114 -8.32 -5.89 4.08
N THR A 115 -8.61 -4.66 3.70
CA THR A 115 -8.57 -4.19 2.29
C THR A 115 -7.34 -3.37 1.97
N GLY A 116 -6.60 -2.93 2.98
CA GLY A 116 -5.37 -2.17 2.80
C GLY A 116 -4.51 -2.27 4.05
N LEU A 117 -3.20 -2.39 3.84
CA LEU A 117 -2.20 -2.49 4.90
C LEU A 117 -1.06 -1.52 4.62
N ALA A 118 -0.57 -0.84 5.65
CA ALA A 118 0.57 0.06 5.50
C ALA A 118 1.46 0.03 6.74
N ALA A 119 2.77 -0.11 6.55
CA ALA A 119 3.72 -0.02 7.66
C ALA A 119 4.16 1.42 7.91
N ARG A 120 4.29 1.79 9.19
CA ARG A 120 4.85 3.08 9.57
C ARG A 120 6.36 3.10 9.32
N PRO A 121 6.89 4.05 8.54
CA PRO A 121 8.33 4.08 8.21
C PRO A 121 9.28 4.22 9.41
N THR A 122 8.80 4.69 10.56
CA THR A 122 9.66 5.01 11.71
C THR A 122 9.89 3.84 12.65
N ASP A 123 8.95 2.90 12.73
CA ASP A 123 8.96 1.84 13.75
C ASP A 123 8.20 0.56 13.36
N GLY A 124 7.75 0.44 12.11
CA GLY A 124 7.12 -0.79 11.62
C GLY A 124 5.71 -1.06 12.11
N LEU A 125 5.09 -0.17 12.91
CA LEU A 125 3.70 -0.32 13.31
C LEU A 125 2.80 -0.39 12.06
N LEU A 126 1.97 -1.43 11.96
CA LEU A 126 1.09 -1.60 10.81
C LEU A 126 -0.23 -0.84 11.02
N PHE A 127 -0.78 -0.32 9.94
CA PHE A 127 -2.11 0.26 9.89
C PHE A 127 -2.96 -0.49 8.87
N ALA A 128 -4.21 -0.80 9.24
CA ALA A 128 -5.12 -1.53 8.38
C ALA A 128 -6.47 -0.84 8.23
N THR A 129 -7.08 -1.00 7.05
CA THR A 129 -8.48 -0.70 6.79
C THR A 129 -9.29 -1.97 6.62
N LEU A 130 -10.54 -1.94 7.05
CA LEU A 130 -11.48 -3.04 6.94
C LEU A 130 -12.51 -2.76 5.84
N ASP A 131 -13.11 -3.82 5.30
CA ASP A 131 -14.04 -3.73 4.18
C ASP A 131 -15.42 -3.19 4.57
N PHE A 132 -16.25 -4.00 5.23
CA PHE A 132 -17.70 -3.86 5.14
C PHE A 132 -18.43 -3.29 6.37
N HIS A 133 -17.85 -3.29 7.58
CA HIS A 133 -18.59 -2.86 8.77
C HIS A 133 -17.87 -1.86 9.66
N ALA A 134 -16.57 -1.68 9.44
CA ALA A 134 -15.74 -0.83 10.25
C ALA A 134 -15.20 0.36 9.44
N ASN A 135 -15.77 1.53 9.70
CA ASN A 135 -15.14 2.82 9.41
C ASN A 135 -13.93 3.04 10.33
N PHE A 136 -13.08 2.05 10.57
CA PHE A 136 -11.96 2.14 11.51
C PHE A 136 -10.64 2.05 10.78
N ILE A 137 -9.67 2.81 11.28
CA ILE A 137 -8.26 2.52 11.03
C ILE A 137 -7.76 1.81 12.27
N LEU A 138 -7.19 0.62 12.05
CA LEU A 138 -6.54 -0.16 13.08
C LEU A 138 -5.05 0.16 13.08
N ALA A 139 -4.45 0.21 14.27
CA ALA A 139 -3.01 0.01 14.44
C ALA A 139 -2.78 -1.42 14.94
N ILE A 140 -1.86 -2.13 14.29
CA ILE A 140 -1.56 -3.54 14.53
C ILE A 140 -0.08 -3.66 14.89
N ASP A 141 0.20 -4.32 16.00
CA ASP A 141 1.55 -4.79 16.33
C ASP A 141 1.83 -6.08 15.56
N PRO A 142 2.76 -6.08 14.57
CA PRO A 142 3.00 -7.25 13.74
C PRO A 142 3.58 -8.45 14.51
N ALA A 143 4.22 -8.23 15.66
CA ALA A 143 4.81 -9.33 16.44
C ALA A 143 3.76 -10.12 17.23
N THR A 144 2.63 -9.50 17.56
CA THR A 144 1.62 -10.10 18.45
C THR A 144 0.23 -10.20 17.83
N GLY A 145 -0.02 -9.51 16.72
CA GLY A 145 -1.35 -9.37 16.13
C GLY A 145 -2.29 -8.47 16.94
N ALA A 146 -1.79 -7.81 18.00
CA ALA A 146 -2.61 -6.93 18.83
C ALA A 146 -3.07 -5.71 18.01
N ALA A 147 -4.38 -5.60 17.79
CA ALA A 147 -5.01 -4.53 17.03
C ALA A 147 -5.73 -3.53 17.94
N THR A 148 -5.62 -2.25 17.64
CA THR A 148 -6.32 -1.16 18.34
C THR A 148 -6.93 -0.19 17.35
N VAL A 149 -8.16 0.26 17.60
CA VAL A 149 -8.78 1.32 16.78
C VAL A 149 -8.09 2.66 17.09
N VAL A 150 -7.49 3.28 16.08
CA VAL A 150 -6.82 4.58 16.21
C VAL A 150 -7.58 5.73 15.56
N ALA A 151 -8.51 5.42 14.65
CA ALA A 151 -9.38 6.43 14.06
C ALA A 151 -10.70 5.82 13.59
N THR A 152 -11.72 6.67 13.54
CA THR A 152 -12.94 6.44 12.75
C THR A 152 -12.96 7.30 11.50
N VAL A 153 -13.20 6.71 10.34
CA VAL A 153 -13.39 7.41 9.06
C VAL A 153 -14.88 7.70 8.88
N HIS A 154 -15.35 8.88 9.32
CA HIS A 154 -16.69 9.36 8.97
C HIS A 154 -16.66 10.06 7.62
N LEU A 155 -17.69 9.82 6.80
CA LEU A 155 -17.89 10.54 5.55
C LEU A 155 -19.04 11.53 5.74
N GLU A 156 -18.85 12.75 5.23
CA GLU A 156 -19.62 13.95 5.60
C GLU A 156 -21.09 13.95 5.17
N ASP A 157 -21.59 12.93 4.47
CA ASP A 157 -23.01 12.80 4.11
C ASP A 157 -23.79 11.83 5.01
N GLY A 158 -23.14 11.26 6.05
CA GLY A 158 -23.79 10.30 6.95
C GLY A 158 -24.09 8.95 6.29
N THR A 159 -23.57 8.72 5.08
CA THR A 159 -23.60 7.42 4.42
C THR A 159 -22.17 6.90 4.27
N SER A 160 -21.89 5.75 4.86
CA SER A 160 -20.59 5.09 4.76
C SER A 160 -20.31 4.64 3.32
N SER A 161 -19.38 5.30 2.62
CA SER A 161 -18.42 4.68 1.67
C SER A 161 -17.50 5.73 1.00
N ALA A 162 -16.16 5.60 1.13
CA ALA A 162 -15.09 6.25 0.33
C ALA A 162 -13.76 6.37 1.12
N ALA A 163 -12.97 5.30 1.14
CA ALA A 163 -11.59 5.26 1.66
C ALA A 163 -10.59 6.17 0.92
N SER A 164 -11.00 7.02 -0.02
CA SER A 164 -10.09 7.59 -1.04
C SER A 164 -9.68 9.06 -0.88
N ARG A 165 -10.20 9.82 0.09
CA ARG A 165 -9.91 11.27 0.18
C ARG A 165 -8.92 11.70 1.28
N GLY A 166 -8.64 10.85 2.27
CA GLY A 166 -7.67 11.13 3.35
C GLY A 166 -6.19 10.97 2.93
N TRP A 167 -5.93 10.16 1.91
CA TRP A 167 -4.57 9.87 1.42
C TRP A 167 -3.85 11.12 0.88
N ARG A 168 -4.55 12.01 0.19
CA ARG A 168 -3.97 13.26 -0.34
C ARG A 168 -3.46 14.19 0.77
N SER A 169 -4.12 14.20 1.93
CA SER A 169 -3.69 14.99 3.09
C SER A 169 -2.51 14.36 3.83
N MET A 170 -2.40 13.03 3.88
CA MET A 170 -1.25 12.35 4.52
C MET A 170 0.03 12.45 3.67
N GLN A 171 -0.07 12.33 2.34
CA GLN A 171 1.06 12.59 1.44
C GLN A 171 1.51 14.06 1.49
N ALA A 172 0.58 15.02 1.58
CA ALA A 172 0.90 16.44 1.74
C ALA A 172 1.53 16.76 3.11
N SER A 173 1.11 16.06 4.17
CA SER A 173 1.68 16.19 5.51
C SER A 173 3.08 15.57 5.61
N ALA A 174 3.30 14.45 4.94
CA ALA A 174 4.63 13.85 4.79
C ALA A 174 5.57 14.80 4.01
N ALA A 175 5.12 15.36 2.88
CA ALA A 175 5.91 16.29 2.07
C ALA A 175 6.25 17.60 2.83
N SER A 176 5.27 18.19 3.54
CA SER A 176 5.49 19.42 4.33
C SER A 176 6.36 19.19 5.58
N SER A 177 6.32 17.99 6.17
CA SER A 177 7.20 17.61 7.28
C SER A 177 8.67 17.46 6.85
N TRP A 178 8.91 17.07 5.59
CA TRP A 178 10.24 17.01 4.98
C TRP A 178 10.79 18.42 4.68
N GLU A 179 10.00 19.33 4.12
CA GLU A 179 10.41 20.74 3.92
C GLU A 179 10.66 21.48 5.25
N GLY A 180 9.88 21.16 6.29
CA GLY A 180 10.09 21.69 7.64
C GLY A 180 11.37 21.19 8.32
N ARG A 181 11.82 19.97 8.03
CA ARG A 181 13.08 19.39 8.54
C ARG A 181 14.30 19.88 7.76
N GLU A 182 14.20 20.04 6.43
CA GLU A 182 15.28 20.60 5.63
C GLU A 182 15.53 22.10 5.91
N SER A 183 14.47 22.87 6.17
CA SER A 183 14.58 24.28 6.56
C SER A 183 15.35 24.48 7.87
N ARG A 184 15.26 23.52 8.81
CA ARG A 184 16.00 23.54 10.08
C ARG A 184 17.42 22.99 9.96
N SER A 185 17.70 22.08 9.03
CA SER A 185 19.07 21.57 8.81
C SER A 185 19.92 22.47 7.90
N ARG A 186 19.31 23.31 7.05
CA ARG A 186 20.01 24.22 6.11
C ARG A 186 20.71 25.44 6.74
N ARG A 187 20.59 25.70 8.04
CA ARG A 187 21.35 26.81 8.68
C ARG A 187 22.78 26.48 9.08
N ARG A 188 23.27 25.26 8.86
CA ARG A 188 24.70 24.95 9.05
C ARG A 188 25.22 24.01 7.95
N ARG A 189 25.93 24.63 7.02
CA ARG A 189 26.91 24.11 6.04
C ARG A 189 26.47 24.20 4.58
N VAL A 190 27.22 25.05 3.88
CA VAL A 190 27.29 25.27 2.45
C VAL A 190 27.95 24.05 1.80
N GLY A 191 27.44 23.57 0.65
CA GLY A 191 28.19 22.68 -0.24
C GLY A 191 27.38 21.70 -1.09
N LEU A 192 26.98 22.15 -2.28
CA LEU A 192 26.81 21.40 -3.55
C LEU A 192 25.72 20.32 -3.77
N ALA A 193 24.94 20.59 -4.83
CA ALA A 193 24.38 19.67 -5.84
C ALA A 193 23.19 18.74 -5.44
N ALA A 194 22.18 18.46 -6.25
CA ALA A 194 21.67 18.99 -7.53
C ALA A 194 20.31 18.28 -7.82
N LEU A 195 19.48 18.88 -8.70
CA LEU A 195 18.54 18.27 -9.67
C LEU A 195 17.45 17.28 -9.18
N ALA A 196 16.21 17.24 -9.68
CA ALA A 196 15.59 17.86 -10.85
C ALA A 196 14.05 17.73 -10.75
N MET A 197 13.35 18.69 -11.37
CA MET A 197 11.93 18.68 -11.70
C MET A 197 11.54 17.54 -12.66
N LEU A 198 10.29 17.03 -12.58
CA LEU A 198 9.31 16.98 -13.70
C LEU A 198 8.09 16.09 -13.38
N LEU A 199 6.94 16.70 -13.04
CA LEU A 199 5.78 16.72 -13.94
C LEU A 199 4.65 17.63 -13.44
N THR A 200 4.58 18.80 -14.07
CA THR A 200 3.32 19.46 -14.43
C THR A 200 2.96 19.03 -15.84
N GLY A 201 1.68 18.77 -16.13
CA GLY A 201 1.25 18.62 -17.52
C GLY A 201 -0.17 18.15 -17.80
N ALA A 202 -1.21 18.81 -17.28
CA ALA A 202 -2.55 18.78 -17.87
C ALA A 202 -3.27 20.13 -17.71
N GLY A 203 -3.84 20.65 -18.80
CA GLY A 203 -4.87 21.72 -18.81
C GLY A 203 -4.35 23.17 -18.84
N LEU A 204 -4.04 23.82 -19.97
CA LEU A 204 -4.91 24.31 -21.06
C LEU A 204 -5.61 25.68 -20.77
N PHE A 205 -5.20 26.71 -21.55
CA PHE A 205 -5.93 27.87 -22.10
C PHE A 205 -6.47 29.02 -21.21
N VAL A 206 -6.07 30.27 -21.54
CA VAL A 206 -6.90 31.32 -22.22
C VAL A 206 -6.19 32.70 -22.18
N LEU A 207 -5.84 33.20 -23.37
CA LEU A 207 -5.96 34.58 -23.91
C LEU A 207 -5.62 35.82 -23.05
N ARG A 208 -4.72 36.68 -23.57
CA ARG A 208 -5.11 38.01 -24.11
C ARG A 208 -3.98 38.63 -24.96
N ARG A 209 -4.29 38.85 -26.25
CA ARG A 209 -3.59 39.78 -27.16
C ARG A 209 -3.66 41.19 -26.57
N MET A 210 -2.61 42.01 -26.76
CA MET A 210 -2.76 43.35 -27.33
C MET A 210 -1.41 43.99 -27.70
N ARG A 211 -1.27 44.18 -29.02
CA ARG A 211 -0.47 45.16 -29.79
C ARG A 211 1.04 45.23 -29.58
#